data_AF-A0A537EXH8-F1
#
_entry.id   AF-A0A537EXH8-F1
#
_cell.length_a   1.000
_cell.length_b   1.000
_cell.length_c   1.000
_cell.angle_alpha   90.00
_cell.angle_beta   90.00
_cell.angle_gamma   90.00
#
_symmetry.space_group_name_H-M   'P 1'
#
loop_
_entity.id
_entity.type
_entity.pdbx_description
1 polymer ?
#
loop_
_entity_poly.entity_id
_entity_poly.type
_entity_poly.pdbx_seq_one_letter_code
_entity_poly.pdbx_strand_id
1 'polypeptide(L)'
;MLDDQHLAGVLTDHGLAQFGDALLNFAFSLALTETTGHPRGTKVSDKTLADAAFRAGLRKYLPRRIGRGDVANSLEALLGFVWLKKLLTLEEILNCLRTESFTHVQNFAQLAELALARLKR
;
A
#
# COMPACT_ATOMS: atom_id res chain seq x y z
N MET A 1 3.62 19.59 3.72
CA MET A 1 4.00 18.53 4.68
C MET A 1 2.81 18.17 5.54
N LEU A 2 2.42 16.89 5.53
CA LEU A 2 1.52 16.33 6.53
C LEU A 2 2.27 16.15 7.85
N ASP A 3 1.71 16.60 8.96
CA ASP A 3 2.22 16.27 10.29
C ASP A 3 1.89 14.80 10.66
N ASP A 4 2.59 14.26 11.65
CA ASP A 4 2.48 12.86 12.05
C ASP A 4 1.07 12.53 12.59
N GLN A 5 0.35 13.51 13.14
CA GLN A 5 -0.99 13.31 13.70
C GLN A 5 -2.04 13.19 12.59
N HIS A 6 -1.93 13.98 11.52
CA HIS A 6 -2.75 13.84 10.34
C HIS A 6 -2.46 12.53 9.60
N LEU A 7 -1.19 12.11 9.54
CA LEU A 7 -0.82 10.83 8.95
C LEU A 7 -1.42 9.66 9.73
N ALA A 8 -1.39 9.68 11.07
CA ALA A 8 -2.05 8.67 11.90
C ALA A 8 -3.55 8.57 11.59
N GLY A 9 -4.23 9.71 11.43
CA GLY A 9 -5.64 9.76 11.03
C GLY A 9 -5.89 9.04 9.70
N VAL A 10 -5.11 9.37 8.66
CA VAL A 10 -5.17 8.72 7.34
C VAL A 10 -4.96 7.20 7.46
N LEU A 11 -3.93 6.77 8.18
CA LEU A 11 -3.58 5.35 8.32
C LEU A 11 -4.61 4.52 9.09
N THR A 12 -5.50 5.17 9.85
CA THR A 12 -6.57 4.50 10.62
C THR A 12 -7.96 4.67 10.00
N ASP A 13 -8.07 5.34 8.86
CA ASP A 13 -9.34 5.57 8.19
C ASP A 13 -9.79 4.30 7.45
N HIS A 14 -10.86 3.68 7.94
CA HIS A 14 -11.41 2.45 7.37
C HIS A 14 -11.99 2.62 5.96
N GLY A 15 -12.53 3.80 5.64
CA GLY A 15 -13.06 4.09 4.29
C GLY A 15 -11.93 4.19 3.27
N LEU A 16 -10.84 4.85 3.64
CA LEU A 16 -9.62 4.89 2.84
C LEU A 16 -8.99 3.50 2.70
N ALA A 17 -8.98 2.68 3.75
CA ALA A 17 -8.50 1.31 3.67
C ALA A 17 -9.31 0.48 2.67
N GLN A 18 -10.64 0.51 2.75
CA GLN A 18 -11.51 -0.24 1.82
C GLN A 18 -11.31 0.19 0.35
N PHE A 19 -11.20 1.50 0.10
CA PHE A 19 -10.88 2.01 -1.23
C PHE A 19 -9.49 1.55 -1.69
N GLY A 20 -8.51 1.60 -0.78
CA GLY A 20 -7.15 1.12 -0.98
C GLY A 20 -7.09 -0.36 -1.35
N ASP A 21 -7.79 -1.23 -0.62
CA ASP A 21 -7.87 -2.68 -0.90
C ASP A 21 -8.33 -2.93 -2.33
N ALA A 22 -9.40 -2.26 -2.77
CA ALA A 22 -9.89 -2.37 -4.15
C ALA A 22 -8.84 -1.93 -5.18
N LEU A 23 -8.17 -0.79 -4.94
CA LEU A 23 -7.11 -0.27 -5.80
C LEU A 23 -5.92 -1.24 -5.88
N LEU A 24 -5.45 -1.75 -4.75
CA LEU A 24 -4.28 -2.64 -4.69
C LEU A 24 -4.58 -4.00 -5.31
N ASN A 25 -5.76 -4.55 -5.09
CA ASN A 25 -6.17 -5.80 -5.73
C ASN A 25 -6.22 -5.65 -7.25
N PHE A 26 -6.74 -4.53 -7.76
CA PHE A 26 -6.71 -4.25 -9.19
C PHE A 26 -5.27 -4.11 -9.71
N ALA A 27 -4.45 -3.26 -9.10
CA ALA A 27 -3.10 -3.01 -9.56
C ALA A 27 -2.23 -4.27 -9.49
N PHE A 28 -2.38 -5.09 -8.45
CA PHE A 28 -1.64 -6.35 -8.32
C PHE A 28 -2.10 -7.39 -9.33
N SER A 29 -3.41 -7.53 -9.55
CA SER A 29 -3.98 -8.39 -10.60
C SER A 29 -3.45 -8.00 -11.99
N LEU A 30 -3.39 -6.69 -12.27
CA LEU A 30 -2.85 -6.16 -13.51
C LEU A 30 -1.35 -6.42 -13.66
N ALA A 31 -0.56 -6.19 -12.60
CA ALA A 31 0.87 -6.49 -12.59
C ALA A 31 1.14 -7.97 -12.89
N LEU A 32 0.42 -8.89 -12.22
CA LEU A 32 0.55 -10.32 -12.49
C LEU A 32 0.10 -10.69 -13.90
N THR A 33 -0.97 -10.08 -14.40
CA THR A 33 -1.46 -10.31 -15.76
C THR A 33 -0.41 -9.93 -16.79
N GLU A 34 0.21 -8.77 -16.64
CA GLU A 34 1.23 -8.29 -17.56
C GLU A 34 2.55 -9.06 -17.45
N THR A 35 3.00 -9.40 -16.24
CA THR A 35 4.23 -10.21 -16.05
C THR A 35 4.07 -11.64 -16.56
N THR A 36 2.89 -12.24 -16.38
CA THR A 36 2.67 -13.64 -16.78
C THR A 36 2.11 -13.81 -18.20
N GLY A 37 1.62 -12.74 -18.82
CA GLY A 37 0.92 -12.76 -20.11
C GLY A 37 -0.48 -13.39 -20.08
N HIS A 38 -1.02 -13.69 -18.89
CA HIS A 38 -2.31 -14.37 -18.73
C HIS A 38 -3.22 -13.59 -17.77
N PRO A 39 -4.47 -13.25 -18.16
CA PRO A 39 -5.40 -12.56 -17.27
C PRO A 39 -5.60 -13.27 -15.94
N ARG A 40 -5.37 -12.55 -14.82
CA ARG A 40 -5.57 -13.04 -13.46
C ARG A 40 -6.23 -11.98 -12.59
N GLY A 41 -7.23 -12.40 -11.81
CA GLY A 41 -7.74 -11.65 -10.66
C GLY A 41 -7.18 -12.27 -9.38
N THR A 42 -6.54 -11.49 -8.53
CA THR A 42 -5.94 -11.97 -7.28
C THR A 42 -6.09 -10.93 -6.19
N LYS A 43 -6.59 -11.37 -5.02
CA LYS A 43 -6.57 -10.57 -3.81
C LYS A 43 -5.19 -10.63 -3.16
N VAL A 44 -4.65 -9.49 -2.75
CA VAL A 44 -3.42 -9.44 -1.97
C VAL A 44 -3.70 -9.95 -0.56
N SER A 45 -2.84 -10.80 -0.01
CA SER A 45 -3.06 -11.30 1.34
C SER A 45 -2.77 -10.22 2.40
N ASP A 46 -3.63 -10.10 3.41
CA ASP A 46 -3.43 -9.21 4.58
C ASP A 46 -2.09 -9.48 5.27
N LYS A 47 -1.64 -10.73 5.25
CA LYS A 47 -0.33 -11.12 5.77
C LYS A 47 0.79 -10.37 5.05
N THR A 48 0.76 -10.38 3.71
CA THR A 48 1.74 -9.67 2.86
C THR A 48 1.71 -8.17 3.12
N LEU A 49 0.51 -7.58 3.17
CA LEU A 49 0.35 -6.14 3.39
C LEU A 49 0.80 -5.71 4.79
N ALA A 50 0.47 -6.48 5.82
CA ALA A 50 0.91 -6.21 7.19
C ALA A 50 2.45 -6.28 7.32
N ASP A 51 3.08 -7.28 6.70
CA ASP A 51 4.54 -7.43 6.73
C ASP A 51 5.23 -6.31 5.93
N ALA A 52 4.63 -5.88 4.81
CA ALA A 52 5.10 -4.75 4.02
C ALA A 52 4.97 -3.41 4.78
N ALA A 53 3.81 -3.17 5.42
CA ALA A 53 3.55 -2.00 6.25
C ALA A 53 4.55 -1.87 7.41
N PHE A 54 4.85 -3.01 8.05
CA PHE A 54 5.87 -3.07 9.09
C PHE A 54 7.25 -2.68 8.56
N ARG A 55 7.65 -3.27 7.41
CA ARG A 55 8.94 -2.98 6.77
C ARG A 55 9.10 -1.52 6.35
N ALA A 56 8.04 -0.92 5.80
CA ALA A 56 8.01 0.49 5.42
C ALA A 56 7.97 1.45 6.63
N GLY A 57 7.94 0.91 7.85
CA GLY A 57 7.99 1.70 9.08
C GLY A 57 6.67 2.40 9.42
N LEU A 58 5.53 1.95 8.89
CA LEU A 58 4.21 2.53 9.19
C LEU A 58 3.82 2.36 10.66
N ARG A 59 4.34 1.31 11.31
CA ARG A 59 4.01 0.96 12.70
C ARG A 59 4.21 2.10 13.70
N LYS A 60 5.17 3.00 13.46
CA LYS A 60 5.48 4.12 14.38
C LYS A 60 4.43 5.22 14.39
N TYR A 61 3.59 5.29 13.35
CA TYR A 61 2.49 6.25 13.24
C TYR A 61 1.17 5.69 13.78
N LEU A 62 1.12 4.38 14.01
CA LEU A 62 -0.09 3.69 14.43
C LEU A 62 -0.22 3.66 15.97
N PRO A 63 -1.45 3.60 16.51
CA PRO A 63 -1.68 3.47 17.95
C PRO A 63 -0.93 2.30 18.58
N ARG A 64 -0.80 2.29 19.91
CA ARG A 64 -0.08 1.20 20.59
C ARG A 64 -0.83 -0.13 20.50
N ARG A 65 -2.16 -0.13 20.60
CA ARG A 65 -3.03 -1.32 20.56
C ARG A 65 -3.71 -1.43 19.20
N ILE A 66 -3.13 -2.23 18.30
CA ILE A 66 -3.67 -2.47 16.95
C ILE A 66 -3.39 -3.93 16.58
N GLY A 67 -4.33 -4.57 15.88
CA GLY A 67 -4.19 -5.94 15.37
C GLY A 67 -3.43 -6.01 14.05
N ARG A 68 -3.03 -7.21 13.64
CA ARG A 68 -2.35 -7.40 12.34
C ARG A 68 -3.17 -6.91 11.15
N GLY A 69 -4.49 -7.11 11.19
CA GLY A 69 -5.41 -6.61 10.16
C GLY A 69 -5.36 -5.08 10.05
N ASP A 70 -5.35 -4.37 11.17
CA ASP A 70 -5.24 -2.90 11.16
C ASP A 70 -3.89 -2.43 10.58
N VAL A 71 -2.82 -3.21 10.77
CA VAL A 71 -1.51 -2.92 10.16
C VAL A 71 -1.59 -3.06 8.64
N ALA A 72 -2.26 -4.10 8.12
CA ALA A 72 -2.51 -4.24 6.68
C ALA A 72 -3.37 -3.08 6.14
N ASN A 73 -4.49 -2.80 6.82
CA ASN A 73 -5.41 -1.71 6.47
C ASN A 73 -4.69 -0.35 6.41
N SER A 74 -3.67 -0.13 7.26
CA SER A 74 -2.90 1.12 7.24
C SER A 74 -2.16 1.36 5.93
N LEU A 75 -1.64 0.29 5.32
CA LEU A 75 -0.98 0.38 4.01
C LEU A 75 -1.98 0.64 2.89
N GLU A 76 -3.13 -0.03 2.96
CA GLU A 76 -4.24 0.20 2.02
C GLU A 76 -4.72 1.65 2.10
N ALA A 77 -4.96 2.16 3.32
CA ALA A 77 -5.40 3.51 3.55
C ALA A 77 -4.39 4.56 3.05
N LEU A 78 -3.09 4.34 3.30
CA LEU A 78 -2.02 5.18 2.77
C LEU A 78 -2.08 5.27 1.25
N LEU A 79 -2.12 4.13 0.56
CA LEU A 79 -2.06 4.09 -0.89
C LEU A 79 -3.35 4.61 -1.52
N GLY A 80 -4.50 4.32 -0.92
CA GLY A 80 -5.79 4.91 -1.28
C GLY A 80 -5.77 6.44 -1.18
N PHE A 81 -5.26 6.98 -0.07
CA PHE A 81 -5.16 8.42 0.14
C PHE A 81 -4.24 9.11 -0.89
N VAL A 82 -3.03 8.58 -1.07
CA VAL A 82 -2.01 9.15 -1.97
C VAL A 82 -2.50 9.12 -3.43
N TRP A 83 -3.22 8.06 -3.81
CA TRP A 83 -3.89 7.96 -5.09
C TRP A 83 -4.97 9.05 -5.28
N LEU A 84 -5.85 9.23 -4.30
CA LEU A 84 -6.90 10.26 -4.35
C LEU A 84 -6.33 11.68 -4.43
N LYS A 85 -5.16 11.89 -3.81
CA LYS A 85 -4.40 13.14 -3.91
C LYS A 85 -3.63 13.31 -5.22
N LYS A 86 -3.70 12.35 -6.15
CA LYS A 86 -2.98 12.35 -7.44
C LYS A 86 -1.46 12.44 -7.29
N LEU A 87 -0.94 11.90 -6.17
CA LEU A 87 0.48 11.89 -5.86
C LEU A 87 1.19 10.61 -6.33
N LEU A 88 0.42 9.61 -6.73
CA LEU A 88 0.87 8.38 -7.38
C LEU A 88 0.03 8.11 -8.63
N THR A 89 0.69 7.56 -9.64
CA THR A 89 0.07 7.05 -10.88
C THR A 89 -0.02 5.53 -10.87
N LEU A 90 -0.86 4.97 -11.75
CA LEU A 90 -1.01 3.52 -11.85
C LEU A 90 0.31 2.89 -12.33
N GLU A 91 0.99 3.53 -13.27
CA GLU A 91 2.27 3.09 -13.80
C GLU A 91 3.34 2.99 -12.71
N GLU A 92 3.43 3.98 -11.81
CA GLU A 92 4.36 3.93 -10.68
C GLU A 92 4.04 2.77 -9.72
N ILE A 93 2.75 2.54 -9.44
CA ILE A 93 2.33 1.38 -8.64
C ILE A 93 2.76 0.07 -9.33
N LEU A 94 2.47 -0.07 -10.62
CA LEU A 94 2.78 -1.27 -11.39
C LEU A 94 4.29 -1.54 -11.45
N ASN A 95 5.10 -0.50 -11.62
CA ASN A 95 6.55 -0.63 -11.62
C ASN A 95 7.10 -1.15 -10.29
N CYS A 96 6.53 -0.73 -9.15
CA CYS A 96 6.88 -1.33 -7.86
C CYS A 96 6.44 -2.81 -7.78
N LEU A 97 5.24 -3.14 -8.25
CA LEU A 97 4.66 -4.48 -8.09
C LEU A 97 5.27 -5.55 -9.01
N ARG A 98 5.77 -5.16 -10.18
CA ARG A 98 6.37 -6.08 -11.19
C ARG A 98 7.81 -6.48 -10.91
N THR A 99 8.47 -5.89 -9.93
CA THR A 99 9.91 -6.12 -9.72
C THR A 99 10.18 -7.60 -9.42
N GLU A 100 10.77 -8.30 -10.39
CA GLU A 100 11.02 -9.75 -10.32
C GLU A 100 12.10 -10.12 -9.30
N SER A 101 12.98 -9.19 -8.95
CA SER A 101 14.06 -9.40 -7.97
C SER A 101 13.58 -9.40 -6.51
N PHE A 102 12.29 -9.17 -6.26
CA PHE A 102 11.76 -8.94 -4.93
C PHE A 102 10.57 -9.85 -4.61
N THR A 103 10.43 -10.18 -3.34
CA THR A 103 9.21 -10.79 -2.82
C THR A 103 8.05 -9.80 -2.87
N HIS A 104 6.80 -10.26 -2.90
CA HIS A 104 5.63 -9.37 -2.85
C HIS A 104 5.66 -8.43 -1.63
N VAL A 105 6.14 -8.92 -0.49
CA VAL A 105 6.34 -8.11 0.72
C VAL A 105 7.30 -6.94 0.47
N GLN A 106 8.41 -7.17 -0.25
CA GLN A 106 9.36 -6.12 -0.61
C GLN A 106 8.76 -5.13 -1.62
N ASN A 107 8.04 -5.61 -2.63
CA ASN A 107 7.38 -4.76 -3.63
C ASN A 107 6.37 -3.80 -2.98
N PHE A 108 5.52 -4.31 -2.08
CA PHE A 108 4.56 -3.48 -1.36
C PHE A 108 5.23 -2.54 -0.35
N ALA A 109 6.34 -2.94 0.28
CA ALA A 109 7.10 -2.07 1.17
C ALA A 109 7.72 -0.89 0.41
N GLN A 110 8.34 -1.16 -0.75
CA GLN A 110 8.90 -0.12 -1.62
C GLN A 110 7.82 0.85 -2.11
N LEU A 111 6.63 0.33 -2.47
CA LEU A 111 5.50 1.16 -2.87
C LEU A 111 5.03 2.07 -1.73
N ALA A 112 4.96 1.54 -0.49
CA ALA A 112 4.63 2.32 0.69
C ALA A 112 5.66 3.44 0.96
N GLU A 113 6.94 3.13 0.84
CA GLU A 113 8.04 4.10 1.01
C GLU A 113 7.96 5.21 -0.03
N LEU A 114 7.68 4.87 -1.30
CA LEU A 114 7.45 5.85 -2.36
C LEU A 114 6.26 6.76 -2.03
N ALA A 115 5.16 6.17 -1.56
CA ALA A 115 3.97 6.92 -1.16
C ALA A 115 4.26 7.89 0.00
N LEU A 116 4.95 7.43 1.04
CA LEU A 116 5.40 8.27 2.16
C LEU A 116 6.33 9.40 1.69
N ALA A 117 7.24 9.11 0.75
CA ALA A 117 8.14 10.12 0.20
C ALA A 117 7.37 11.22 -0.56
N ARG A 118 6.27 10.87 -1.24
CA ARG A 118 5.41 11.84 -1.94
C ARG A 118 4.62 12.75 -1.00
N LEU A 119 4.24 12.26 0.19
CA LEU A 119 3.53 13.07 1.20
C LEU A 119 4.43 14.08 1.93
N LYS A 120 5.74 13.87 1.91
CA LYS A 120 6.74 14.74 2.55
C LYS A 120 7.25 15.87 1.65
N ARG A 121 6.99 15.79 0.34
CA ARG A 121 7.25 16.87 -0.62
C ARG A 121 6.16 17.93 -0.50
#